data_AF-A0A3C0I704-F1
#
_entry.id   AF-A0A3C0I704-F1
#
_cell.length_a   1.000
_cell.length_b   1.000
_cell.length_c   1.000
_cell.angle_alpha   90.00
_cell.angle_beta   90.00
_cell.angle_gamma   90.00
#
_symmetry.space_group_name_H-M   'P 1'
#
loop_
_entity.id
_entity.type
_entity.pdbx_description
1 polymer ?
#
loop_
_entity_poly.entity_id
_entity_poly.type
_entity_poly.pdbx_seq_one_letter_code
_entity_poly.pdbx_strand_id
1 'polypeptide(L)'
;MLNYNQSRTDTVCHERVQHLAAIALDVVETLLTDTETPINVRLNAAFKVFELCNADISRDMGQAIIQGIEKNARDIEKNADELSYLETILKDNKEKEPAIDAIDDFNQI
;
A
#
# COMPACT_ATOMS: atom_id res chain seq x y z
N MET A 1 -7.73 -32.11 -45.72
CA MET A 1 -8.32 -32.26 -44.36
C MET A 1 -7.39 -31.86 -43.21
N LEU A 2 -6.10 -31.52 -43.43
CA LEU A 2 -5.19 -31.11 -42.36
C LEU A 2 -5.45 -29.68 -41.80
N ASN A 3 -5.88 -28.73 -42.64
CA ASN A 3 -6.10 -27.33 -42.23
C ASN A 3 -7.25 -27.10 -41.23
N TYR A 4 -8.28 -27.96 -41.22
CA TYR A 4 -9.43 -27.78 -40.33
C TYR A 4 -9.11 -28.16 -38.88
N ASN A 5 -8.30 -29.22 -38.70
CA ASN A 5 -7.87 -29.64 -37.37
C ASN A 5 -6.88 -28.64 -36.75
N GLN A 6 -6.02 -28.03 -37.56
CA GLN A 6 -5.07 -27.02 -37.09
C GLN A 6 -5.76 -25.72 -36.65
N SER A 7 -6.70 -25.22 -37.46
CA SER A 7 -7.53 -24.05 -37.08
C SER A 7 -8.34 -24.30 -35.80
N ARG A 8 -8.84 -25.51 -35.58
CA ARG A 8 -9.60 -25.87 -34.38
C ARG A 8 -8.72 -26.04 -33.14
N THR A 9 -7.48 -26.53 -33.29
CA THR A 9 -6.52 -26.56 -32.17
C THR A 9 -6.06 -25.16 -31.80
N ASP A 10 -5.92 -24.26 -32.77
CA ASP A 10 -5.52 -22.87 -32.54
C ASP A 10 -6.61 -22.10 -31.79
N THR A 11 -7.89 -22.31 -32.13
CA THR A 11 -9.02 -21.71 -31.39
C THR A 11 -9.11 -22.22 -29.96
N VAL A 12 -8.97 -23.53 -29.73
CA VAL A 12 -8.98 -24.13 -28.38
C VAL A 12 -7.79 -23.63 -27.55
N CYS A 13 -6.62 -23.46 -28.17
CA CYS A 13 -5.45 -22.88 -27.51
C CYS A 13 -5.73 -21.43 -27.09
N HIS A 14 -6.32 -20.63 -27.98
CA HIS A 14 -6.64 -19.24 -27.72
C HIS A 14 -7.66 -19.07 -26.58
N GLU A 15 -8.74 -19.85 -26.57
CA GLU A 15 -9.75 -19.82 -25.50
C GLU A 15 -9.15 -20.18 -24.14
N ARG A 16 -8.28 -21.19 -24.10
CA ARG A 16 -7.58 -21.58 -22.86
C ARG A 16 -6.64 -20.48 -22.36
N VAL A 17 -5.91 -19.83 -23.26
CA VAL A 17 -5.04 -18.70 -22.90
C VAL A 17 -5.85 -17.53 -22.38
N GLN A 18 -6.98 -17.20 -23.01
CA GLN A 18 -7.89 -16.15 -22.53
C GLN A 18 -8.43 -16.46 -21.14
N HIS A 19 -8.83 -17.71 -20.88
CA HIS A 19 -9.32 -18.10 -19.56
C HIS A 19 -8.24 -18.00 -18.48
N LEU A 20 -7.01 -18.43 -18.77
CA LEU A 20 -5.88 -18.28 -17.86
C LEU A 20 -5.54 -16.81 -17.61
N ALA A 21 -5.63 -15.96 -18.63
CA ALA A 21 -5.42 -14.53 -18.49
C ALA A 21 -6.49 -13.90 -17.58
N ALA A 22 -7.76 -14.29 -17.72
CA ALA A 22 -8.84 -13.81 -16.85
C ALA A 22 -8.61 -14.18 -15.38
N ILE A 23 -8.22 -15.42 -15.10
CA ILE A 23 -7.88 -15.86 -13.74
C ILE A 23 -6.69 -15.05 -13.20
N ALA A 24 -5.65 -14.84 -14.00
CA ALA A 24 -4.49 -14.07 -13.58
C ALA A 24 -4.84 -12.61 -13.23
N LEU A 25 -5.72 -11.97 -14.00
CA LEU A 25 -6.19 -10.61 -13.72
C LEU A 25 -6.98 -10.53 -12.41
N ASP A 26 -7.86 -11.49 -12.15
CA ASP A 26 -8.66 -11.57 -10.91
C ASP A 26 -7.78 -11.73 -9.65
N VAL A 27 -6.74 -12.57 -9.75
CA VAL A 27 -5.74 -12.72 -8.69
C VAL A 27 -4.98 -11.42 -8.45
N VAL A 28 -4.62 -10.69 -9.52
CA VAL A 28 -3.90 -9.42 -9.38
C VAL A 28 -4.80 -8.34 -8.78
N GLU A 29 -6.07 -8.26 -9.17
CA GLU A 29 -7.03 -7.33 -8.56
C GLU A 29 -7.19 -7.59 -7.05
N THR A 30 -7.30 -8.86 -6.65
CA THR A 30 -7.33 -9.27 -5.25
C THR A 30 -6.06 -8.86 -4.52
N LEU A 31 -4.89 -9.07 -5.14
CA LEU A 31 -3.60 -8.67 -4.56
C LEU A 31 -3.50 -7.15 -4.36
N LEU A 32 -3.98 -6.36 -5.31
CA LEU A 32 -3.90 -4.89 -5.25
C LEU A 32 -4.79 -4.29 -4.15
N THR A 33 -5.88 -4.98 -3.80
CA THR A 33 -6.85 -4.53 -2.80
C THR A 33 -6.61 -5.10 -1.41
N ASP A 34 -5.75 -6.11 -1.28
CA ASP A 34 -5.40 -6.72 0.00
C ASP A 34 -4.56 -5.78 0.89
N THR A 35 -5.14 -5.34 2.01
CA THR A 35 -4.45 -4.45 2.96
C THR A 35 -3.39 -5.16 3.81
N GLU A 36 -3.45 -6.48 3.94
CA GLU A 36 -2.48 -7.29 4.68
C GLU A 36 -1.20 -7.52 3.87
N THR A 37 -1.29 -7.52 2.54
CA THR A 37 -0.12 -7.62 1.67
C THR A 37 0.75 -6.36 1.77
N PRO A 38 2.09 -6.51 1.93
CA PRO A 38 3.02 -5.40 1.94
C PRO A 38 2.87 -4.46 0.75
N ILE A 39 2.87 -3.15 1.00
CA ILE A 39 2.62 -2.13 -0.04
C ILE A 39 3.60 -2.20 -1.21
N ASN A 40 4.86 -2.57 -0.97
CA ASN A 40 5.87 -2.74 -2.03
C ASN A 40 5.51 -3.88 -3.00
N VAL A 41 4.90 -4.95 -2.49
CA VAL A 41 4.44 -6.08 -3.32
C VAL A 41 3.24 -5.65 -4.17
N ARG A 42 2.27 -4.93 -3.57
CA ARG A 42 1.12 -4.40 -4.30
C ARG A 42 1.50 -3.41 -5.39
N LEU A 43 2.41 -2.48 -5.09
CA LEU A 43 2.92 -1.52 -6.08
C LEU A 43 3.66 -2.21 -7.22
N ASN A 44 4.51 -3.19 -6.93
CA ASN A 44 5.21 -3.97 -7.97
C ASN A 44 4.22 -4.71 -8.88
N ALA A 45 3.17 -5.32 -8.32
CA ALA A 45 2.12 -5.94 -9.10
C ALA A 45 1.38 -4.93 -9.99
N ALA A 46 1.03 -3.75 -9.46
CA ALA A 46 0.38 -2.68 -10.21
C ALA A 46 1.24 -2.25 -11.40
N PHE A 47 2.53 -1.98 -11.18
CA PHE A 47 3.44 -1.56 -12.24
C PHE A 47 3.59 -2.61 -13.34
N LYS A 48 3.68 -3.90 -12.98
CA LYS A 48 3.72 -4.98 -13.97
C LYS A 48 2.45 -5.07 -14.82
N VAL A 49 1.27 -4.81 -14.24
CA VAL A 49 0.02 -4.74 -15.02
C VAL A 49 0.08 -3.59 -16.02
N PHE A 50 0.53 -2.41 -15.59
CA PHE A 50 0.69 -1.26 -16.50
C PHE A 50 1.65 -1.57 -17.65
N GLU A 51 2.80 -2.20 -17.37
CA GLU A 51 3.75 -2.66 -18.40
C GLU A 51 3.11 -3.65 -19.38
N LEU A 52 2.38 -4.66 -18.86
CA LEU A 52 1.74 -5.69 -19.69
C LEU A 52 0.63 -5.14 -20.58
N CYS A 53 -0.09 -4.13 -20.11
CA CYS A 53 -1.17 -3.52 -20.89
C CYS A 53 -0.64 -2.70 -22.07
N ASN A 54 0.69 -2.55 -22.25
CA ASN A 54 1.28 -1.58 -23.18
C ASN A 54 0.59 -0.22 -23.05
N ALA A 55 0.11 0.08 -21.84
CA ALA A 55 -0.36 1.38 -21.51
C ALA A 55 0.92 2.20 -21.57
N ASP A 56 1.14 2.89 -22.70
CA ASP A 56 1.91 4.12 -22.70
C ASP A 56 1.32 4.86 -21.51
N ILE A 57 2.05 4.85 -20.39
CA ILE A 57 1.64 5.52 -19.18
C ILE A 57 1.47 6.93 -19.68
N SER A 58 0.22 7.33 -19.89
CA SER A 58 -0.02 8.65 -20.46
C SER A 58 0.70 9.59 -19.51
N ARG A 59 1.35 10.60 -20.06
CA ARG A 59 2.13 11.56 -19.26
C ARG A 59 1.34 11.99 -18.02
N ASP A 60 0.02 12.07 -18.17
CA ASP A 60 -0.97 12.38 -17.14
C ASP A 60 -1.08 11.31 -16.04
N MET A 61 -1.12 10.02 -16.36
CA MET A 61 -1.17 8.94 -15.36
C MET A 61 0.15 8.84 -14.58
N GLY A 62 1.29 8.99 -15.26
CA GLY A 62 2.59 9.07 -14.61
C GLY A 62 2.69 10.26 -13.67
N GLN A 63 2.19 11.43 -14.11
CA GLN A 63 2.09 12.62 -13.26
C GLN A 63 1.17 12.42 -12.06
N ALA A 64 0.02 11.76 -12.22
CA ALA A 64 -0.90 11.50 -11.13
C ALA A 64 -0.27 10.60 -10.05
N ILE A 65 0.49 9.58 -10.44
CA ILE A 65 1.25 8.73 -9.52
C ILE A 65 2.30 9.57 -8.77
N ILE A 66 3.10 10.37 -9.49
CA ILE A 66 4.13 11.22 -8.87
C ILE A 66 3.50 12.20 -7.88
N GLN A 67 2.42 12.88 -8.26
CA GLN A 67 1.70 13.81 -7.38
C GLN A 67 1.14 13.12 -6.14
N GLY A 68 0.64 11.88 -6.28
CA GLY A 68 0.19 11.07 -5.16
C GLY A 68 1.32 10.72 -4.19
N ILE A 69 2.49 10.31 -4.72
CA ILE A 69 3.70 10.03 -3.92
C ILE A 69 4.16 11.29 -3.19
N GLU A 70 4.24 12.42 -3.88
CA GLU A 70 4.64 13.71 -3.29
C GLU A 70 3.68 14.17 -2.20
N LYS A 71 2.37 13.99 -2.40
CA LYS A 71 1.37 14.31 -1.38
C LYS A 71 1.57 13.43 -0.13
N ASN A 72 1.71 12.12 -0.32
CA ASN A 72 1.95 11.21 0.79
C ASN A 72 3.24 11.54 1.54
N ALA A 73 4.31 11.92 0.84
CA ALA A 73 5.56 12.34 1.47
C ALA A 73 5.37 13.56 2.38
N ARG A 74 4.64 14.58 1.91
CA ARG A 74 4.29 15.77 2.72
C ARG A 74 3.42 15.43 3.92
N ASP A 75 2.44 14.54 3.74
CA ASP A 75 1.56 14.12 4.84
C ASP A 75 2.33 13.33 5.91
N ILE A 76 3.30 12.50 5.51
CA ILE A 76 4.19 11.77 6.44
C ILE A 76 5.09 12.75 7.21
N GLU A 77 5.68 13.73 6.54
CA GLU A 77 6.52 14.75 7.18
C GLU A 77 5.72 15.53 8.24
N LYS A 78 4.51 15.98 7.88
CA LYS A 78 3.60 16.63 8.82
C LYS A 78 3.26 15.75 10.02
N ASN A 79 2.95 14.47 9.79
CA ASN A 79 2.64 13.54 10.88
C ASN A 79 3.85 13.33 11.80
N ALA A 80 5.07 13.30 11.26
CA ALA A 80 6.30 13.19 12.04
C ALA A 80 6.50 14.42 12.94
N ASP A 81 6.25 15.62 12.44
CA ASP A 81 6.31 16.87 13.21
C ASP A 81 5.29 16.88 14.35
N GLU A 82 4.03 16.50 14.06
CA GLU A 82 2.96 16.41 15.06
C GLU A 82 3.29 15.39 16.15
N LEU A 83 3.83 14.22 15.77
CA LEU A 83 4.28 13.20 16.73
C LEU A 83 5.46 13.67 17.58
N SER A 84 6.43 14.39 16.99
CA SER A 84 7.55 14.97 17.73
C SER A 84 7.07 16.01 18.76
N TYR A 85 6.06 16.81 18.41
CA TYR A 85 5.45 17.76 19.33
C TYR A 85 4.73 17.05 20.49
N LEU A 86 3.96 16.00 20.19
CA LEU A 86 3.30 15.18 21.21
C LEU A 86 4.33 14.50 22.14
N GLU A 87 5.42 13.98 21.60
CA GLU A 87 6.51 13.40 22.39
C GLU A 87 7.10 14.42 23.37
N THR A 88 7.28 15.67 22.92
CA THR A 88 7.78 16.76 23.77
C THR A 88 6.83 17.06 24.92
N ILE A 89 5.53 17.20 24.65
CA ILE A 89 4.52 17.42 25.71
C ILE A 89 4.50 16.26 26.72
N LEU A 90 4.60 15.03 26.23
CA LEU A 90 4.59 13.85 27.10
C LEU A 90 5.83 13.77 27.99
N LYS A 91 7.01 14.16 27.49
CA LYS A 91 8.24 14.25 28.30
C LYS A 91 8.10 15.34 29.36
N ASP A 92 7.65 16.54 28.99
CA ASP A 92 7.46 17.66 29.90
C ASP A 92 6.45 17.36 31.03
N ASN A 93 5.42 16.54 30.76
CA ASN A 93 4.44 16.14 31.76
C ASN A 93 4.95 15.03 32.69
N LYS A 94 5.79 14.10 32.19
CA LYS A 94 6.45 13.10 33.05
C LYS A 94 7.43 13.75 34.03
N GLU A 95 8.09 14.84 33.65
CA GLU A 95 8.98 15.59 34.53
C GLU A 95 8.24 16.45 35.57
N LYS A 96 6.92 16.61 35.42
CA LYS A 96 6.06 17.41 36.31
C LYS A 96 5.17 16.60 37.24
N GLU A 97 5.18 15.27 37.18
CA GLU A 97 4.53 14.45 38.20
C GLU A 97 5.22 14.70 39.56
N PRO A 98 4.54 15.30 40.57
CA PRO A 98 5.12 15.40 41.89
C PRO A 98 5.31 13.98 42.43
N ALA A 99 6.51 13.67 42.94
CA ALA A 99 6.73 12.47 43.73
C ALA A 99 5.74 12.51 44.91
N ILE A 100 4.69 11.69 44.84
CA ILE A 100 3.70 11.51 45.92
C ILE A 100 4.34 10.62 46.99
N ASP A 101 5.44 11.09 47.57
CA ASP A 101 6.16 10.44 48.67
C ASP A 101 6.41 11.49 49.77
N ALA A 102 5.35 12.06 50.33
CA ALA A 102 5.45 12.91 51.54
C ALA A 102 4.12 13.08 52.31
N ILE A 103 3.15 12.17 52.15
CA ILE A 103 1.91 12.19 52.96
C ILE A 103 1.91 10.97 53.88
N ASP A 104 2.88 10.88 54.79
CA ASP A 104 2.82 9.91 55.90
C ASP A 104 3.21 10.50 57.28
N ASP A 105 3.53 11.80 57.37
CA ASP A 105 3.93 12.41 58.65
C ASP A 105 2.78 13.00 59.50
N PHE A 106 1.51 12.77 59.13
CA PHE A 106 0.36 13.32 59.88
C PHE A 106 -0.25 12.37 60.93
N ASN A 107 0.31 11.18 61.15
CA ASN A 107 -0.23 10.18 62.10
C ASN A 107 0.73 9.78 63.23
N GLN A 108 1.50 10.73 63.78
CA GLN A 108 2.14 10.55 65.10
C GLN A 108 1.52 11.53 66.10
N ILE A 109 0.34 11.16 66.61
CA ILE A 109 -0.20 11.62 67.89
C ILE A 109 0.08 10.54 68.93
#